data_AF-A0A7L3HEW9-F1
#
_entry.id   AF-A0A7L3HEW9-F1
#
_cell.length_a   1.000
_cell.length_b   1.000
_cell.length_c   1.000
_cell.angle_alpha   90.00
_cell.angle_beta   90.00
_cell.angle_gamma   90.00
#
_symmetry.space_group_name_H-M   'P 1'
#
loop_
_entity.id
_entity.type
_entity.pdbx_description
1 polymer ?
#
loop_
_entity_poly.entity_id
_entity_poly.type
_entity_poly.pdbx_seq_one_letter_code
_entity_poly.pdbx_strand_id
1 'polypeptide(L)' 'FIGNLNTLVVKKSDVEAIFAKYGKIVGCSVHKGFAFVQYVNERNARAAVAGEDGRMIAGQVL' A
#
# COMPACT_ATOMS: atom_id res chain seq x y z
N PHE A 1 3.99 4.69 -3.88
CA PHE A 1 4.57 3.46 -4.45
C PHE A 1 4.83 2.51 -3.29
N ILE A 2 4.55 1.23 -3.46
CA ILE A 2 4.74 0.19 -2.44
C ILE A 2 5.61 -0.89 -3.08
N GLY A 3 6.85 -0.99 -2.63
CA GLY A 3 7.83 -1.96 -3.12
C GLY A 3 7.75 -3.29 -2.37
N ASN A 4 8.56 -4.24 -2.81
CA ASN A 4 8.79 -5.53 -2.14
C ASN A 4 7.51 -6.28 -1.70
N LEU A 5 6.41 -6.09 -2.45
CA LEU A 5 5.10 -6.60 -2.08
C LEU A 5 4.97 -8.05 -2.53
N ASN A 6 4.61 -8.95 -1.61
CA ASN A 6 4.34 -10.35 -1.94
C ASN A 6 3.01 -10.51 -2.69
N THR A 7 2.97 -10.18 -3.98
CA THR A 7 1.72 -10.18 -4.76
C THR A 7 1.16 -11.57 -5.09
N LEU A 8 1.89 -12.63 -4.75
CA LEU A 8 1.34 -13.99 -4.78
C LEU A 8 0.29 -14.16 -3.68
N VAL A 9 0.52 -13.54 -2.52
CA VAL A 9 -0.35 -13.60 -1.35
C VAL A 9 -1.25 -12.37 -1.28
N VAL A 10 -0.66 -11.18 -1.27
CA VAL A 10 -1.35 -9.90 -1.10
C VAL A 10 -2.10 -9.51 -2.37
N LYS A 11 -3.41 -9.25 -2.24
CA LYS A 11 -4.29 -8.80 -3.33
C LYS A 11 -4.60 -7.31 -3.23
N LYS A 12 -5.20 -6.77 -4.28
CA LYS A 12 -5.63 -5.37 -4.34
C LYS A 12 -6.51 -4.99 -3.15
N SER A 13 -7.46 -5.84 -2.76
CA SER A 13 -8.33 -5.63 -1.61
C SER A 13 -7.57 -5.49 -0.30
N ASP A 14 -6.50 -6.27 -0.12
CA ASP A 14 -5.65 -6.21 1.08
C ASP A 14 -4.90 -4.88 1.11
N VAL A 15 -4.30 -4.48 -0.02
CA VAL A 15 -3.65 -3.18 -0.17
C VAL A 15 -4.63 -2.05 0.15
N GLU A 16 -5.84 -2.07 -0.43
CA GLU A 16 -6.85 -1.06 -0.15
C GLU A 16 -7.24 -1.05 1.33
N ALA A 17 -7.43 -2.21 1.97
CA ALA A 17 -7.79 -2.30 3.38
C ALA A 17 -6.68 -1.78 4.31
N ILE A 18 -5.42 -2.15 4.06
CA ILE A 18 -4.26 -1.69 4.85
C ILE A 18 -4.12 -0.16 4.76
N PHE A 19 -4.26 0.37 3.55
CA PHE A 19 -3.96 1.77 3.25
C PHE A 19 -5.17 2.71 3.47
N ALA A 20 -6.40 2.19 3.51
CA ALA A 20 -7.61 3.00 3.73
C ALA A 20 -7.59 3.81 5.05
N LYS A 21 -6.87 3.33 6.08
CA LYS A 21 -6.76 4.04 7.37
C LYS A 21 -6.03 5.39 7.29
N TYR A 22 -5.23 5.60 6.24
CA TYR A 22 -4.52 6.87 6.03
C TYR A 22 -5.37 7.91 5.29
N GLY A 23 -6.47 7.48 4.66
CA GLY A 23 -7.44 8.36 4.03
C GLY A 23 -8.08 7.76 2.78
N LYS A 24 -8.94 8.56 2.12
CA LYS A 24 -9.67 8.12 0.93
C LYS A 24 -8.73 7.80 -0.23
N ILE A 25 -8.70 6.53 -0.62
CA ILE A 25 -8.04 6.02 -1.82
C ILE A 25 -8.90 6.35 -3.05
N VAL A 26 -8.29 6.91 -4.08
CA VAL A 26 -8.94 7.21 -5.38
C VAL A 26 -8.40 6.36 -6.52
N GLY A 27 -7.28 5.68 -6.30
CA GLY A 27 -6.70 4.74 -7.24
C GLY A 27 -5.86 3.70 -6.52
N CYS A 28 -6.01 2.44 -6.92
CA CYS A 28 -5.16 1.35 -6.45
C CYS A 28 -4.93 0.35 -7.59
N SER A 29 -3.66 0.03 -7.83
CA SER A 29 -3.23 -1.00 -8.78
C SER A 29 -2.15 -1.88 -8.15
N VAL A 30 -2.18 -3.16 -8.49
CA VAL A 30 -1.21 -4.17 -8.02
C VAL A 30 -0.59 -4.83 -9.23
N HIS A 31 0.74 -4.92 -9.21
CA HIS A 31 1.58 -5.50 -10.25
C HIS A 31 2.56 -6.47 -9.60
N LYS A 32 3.16 -7.37 -10.38
CA LYS A 32 4.07 -8.37 -9.81
C LYS A 32 5.20 -7.70 -9.02
N GLY A 33 5.21 -7.90 -7.70
CA GLY A 33 6.22 -7.37 -6.77
C GLY A 33 5.98 -5.96 -6.22
N PHE A 34 4.93 -5.25 -6.64
CA PHE A 34 4.68 -3.88 -6.18
C PHE A 34 3.22 -3.43 -6.34
N ALA A 35 2.86 -2.33 -5.68
CA ALA A 35 1.56 -1.70 -5.84
C ALA A 35 1.66 -0.17 -5.86
N PHE A 36 0.62 0.46 -6.40
CA PHE A 36 0.39 1.89 -6.30
C PHE A 36 -0.91 2.15 -5.56
N VAL A 37 -0.87 3.12 -4.64
CA VAL A 37 -2.04 3.70 -3.99
C VAL A 37 -1.99 5.20 -4.22
N GLN A 38 -3.09 5.74 -4.71
CA GLN A 38 -3.31 7.17 -4.92
C GLN A 38 -4.39 7.65 -3.95
N TYR A 39 -4.08 8.73 -3.23
CA TYR A 39 -5.01 9.39 -2.32
C TYR A 39 -5.54 10.69 -2.91
N VAL A 40 -6.65 11.17 -2.35
CA VAL A 40 -7.15 12.53 -2.64
C VAL A 40 -6.13 13.60 -2.23
N ASN A 41 -5.46 13.41 -1.09
CA ASN A 41 -4.56 14.40 -0.48
C ASN A 41 -3.14 13.86 -0.36
N GLU A 42 -2.14 14.68 -0.69
CA GLU A 42 -0.73 14.32 -0.59
C GLU A 42 -0.31 13.97 0.86
N ARG A 43 -0.87 14.68 1.85
CA ARG A 43 -0.59 14.42 3.28
C ARG A 43 -0.93 12.98 3.69
N ASN A 44 -2.00 12.41 3.14
CA ASN A 44 -2.40 11.03 3.40
C ASN A 44 -1.39 10.04 2.79
N ALA A 45 -0.88 10.36 1.58
CA ALA A 45 0.18 9.58 0.96
C ALA A 45 1.45 9.60 1.80
N ARG A 46 1.88 10.77 2.30
CA ARG A 46 3.05 10.89 3.19
C ARG A 46 2.87 10.12 4.50
N ALA A 47 1.68 10.18 5.10
CA ALA A 47 1.37 9.43 6.32
C ALA A 47 1.40 7.91 6.10
N ALA A 48 0.89 7.46 4.95
CA ALA A 48 0.94 6.04 4.56
C ALA A 48 2.36 5.55 4.34
N VAL A 49 3.21 6.32 3.66
CA VAL A 49 4.62 6.00 3.48
C VAL A 49 5.31 5.89 4.84
N ALA A 50 5.21 6.91 5.68
CA ALA A 50 5.86 6.89 7.00
C ALA A 50 5.33 5.78 7.94
N GLY A 51 4.08 5.35 7.74
CA GLY A 51 3.44 4.37 8.62
C GLY A 51 3.54 2.92 8.16
N GLU A 52 3.86 2.65 6.89
CA GLU A 52 3.95 1.28 6.34
C GLU A 52 5.35 0.92 5.82
N ASP A 53 6.22 1.90 5.56
CA ASP A 53 7.62 1.64 5.17
C ASP A 53 8.33 0.84 6.27
N GLY A 54 8.95 -0.28 5.91
CA GLY A 54 9.59 -1.18 6.86
C GLY A 54 8.64 -2.11 7.64
N ARG A 55 7.31 -2.07 7.40
CA ARG A 55 6.38 -3.01 8.04
C ARG A 55 6.37 -4.36 7.35
N MET A 56 6.21 -5.42 8.16
CA MET A 56 6.11 -6.79 7.66
C MET A 56 4.68 -7.11 7.22
N ILE A 57 4.49 -7.45 5.96
CA ILE A 57 3.24 -7.90 5.35
C ILE A 57 3.47 -9.20 4.59
N ALA A 58 2.68 -10.23 4.89
CA ALA A 58 2.79 -11.55 4.27
C ALA A 58 4.22 -12.12 4.25
N GLY A 59 4.96 -11.90 5.36
CA GLY A 59 6.34 -12.39 5.53
C GLY A 59 7.41 -11.58 4.81
N GLN A 60 7.08 -10.45 4.19
CA GLN A 60 8.04 -9.53 3.56
C GLN A 60 7.96 -8.13 4.17
N VAL A 61 9.10 -7.48 4.31
CA VAL A 61 9.18 -6.07 4.70
C VAL A 61 8.85 -5.21 3.49
N LEU A 62 7.91 -4.27 3.62
CA LEU A 62 7.56 -3.33 2.56
C LEU A 62 8.65 -2.28 2.34
#